data_AF-A0A356K617-F1
#
_entry.id   AF-A0A356K617-F1
#
_cell.length_a   1.000
_cell.length_b   1.000
_cell.length_c   1.000
_cell.angle_alpha   90.00
_cell.angle_beta   90.00
_cell.angle_gamma   90.00
#
_symmetry.space_group_name_H-M   'P 1'
#
loop_
_entity.id
_entity.type
_entity.pdbx_description
1 polymer ?
#
loop_
_entity_poly.entity_id
_entity_poly.type
_entity_poly.pdbx_seq_one_letter_code
_entity_poly.pdbx_strand_id
1 'polypeptide(L)'
;MRPDRFEMSTSDKRVYIRGIRSSDRREVIALTNVSAELHQPWISPPLTLQTFKVYLRRCHQDDHEGLVVCLGGSEEIVGVININNIVRGSFLSASLGYYSSVK
;
A
#
# COMPACT_ATOMS: atom_id res chain seq x y z
N MET A 1 -17.74 7.49 -20.83
CA MET A 1 -16.66 6.48 -20.83
C MET A 1 -15.37 7.22 -20.53
N ARG A 2 -14.83 7.10 -19.31
CA ARG A 2 -13.56 7.76 -18.95
C ARG A 2 -12.42 6.88 -19.47
N PRO A 3 -11.42 7.41 -20.19
CA PRO A 3 -10.31 6.60 -20.66
C PRO A 3 -9.51 6.07 -19.48
N ASP A 4 -9.15 4.81 -19.58
CA ASP A 4 -8.38 4.03 -18.63
C ASP A 4 -7.00 4.69 -18.47
N ARG A 5 -6.82 5.41 -17.36
CA ARG A 5 -5.63 6.20 -17.12
C ARG A 5 -4.55 5.29 -16.55
N PHE A 6 -3.48 5.11 -17.34
CA PHE A 6 -2.20 4.43 -17.05
C PHE A 6 -2.12 2.91 -17.31
N GLU A 7 -2.13 2.51 -18.59
CA GLU A 7 -1.26 1.40 -19.00
C GLU A 7 0.13 1.96 -19.29
N MET A 8 1.09 1.63 -18.43
CA MET A 8 2.47 2.06 -18.53
C MET A 8 3.32 0.81 -18.64
N SER A 9 4.00 0.64 -19.77
CA SER A 9 4.94 -0.47 -20.02
C SER A 9 5.85 -0.68 -18.81
N THR A 10 5.76 -1.86 -18.19
CA THR A 10 6.47 -2.24 -16.97
C THR A 10 7.94 -2.59 -17.21
N SER A 11 8.37 -2.65 -18.47
CA SER A 11 9.68 -3.22 -18.84
C SER A 11 10.91 -2.37 -18.45
N ASP A 12 10.75 -1.11 -18.02
CA ASP A 12 11.87 -0.20 -17.72
C ASP A 12 11.82 0.45 -16.31
N LYS A 13 10.84 0.09 -15.47
CA LYS A 13 10.72 0.69 -14.14
C LYS A 13 11.18 -0.27 -13.05
N ARG A 14 12.12 0.18 -12.19
CA ARG A 14 12.57 -0.60 -11.01
C ARG A 14 11.40 -1.00 -10.12
N VAL A 15 10.46 -0.09 -9.91
CA VAL A 15 9.23 -0.29 -9.14
C VAL A 15 8.04 0.41 -9.80
N TYR A 16 6.84 -0.08 -9.52
CA TYR A 16 5.58 0.60 -9.82
C TYR A 16 4.66 0.61 -8.60
N ILE A 17 3.63 1.46 -8.62
CA ILE A 17 2.66 1.60 -7.53
C ILE A 17 1.27 1.26 -8.06
N ARG A 18 0.51 0.48 -7.30
CA ARG A 18 -0.91 0.17 -7.60
C ARG A 18 -1.75 0.15 -6.32
N GLY A 19 -3.07 0.26 -6.49
CA GLY A 19 -4.02 0.07 -5.40
C GLY A 19 -3.89 -1.32 -4.77
N ILE A 20 -4.02 -1.37 -3.45
CA ILE A 20 -4.03 -2.62 -2.71
C ILE A 20 -5.30 -3.42 -3.01
N ARG A 21 -5.15 -4.74 -3.10
CA ARG A 21 -6.22 -5.68 -3.43
C ARG A 21 -6.35 -6.73 -2.34
N SER A 22 -7.52 -7.38 -2.28
CA SER A 22 -7.74 -8.52 -1.38
C SER A 22 -6.79 -9.69 -1.64
N SER A 23 -6.30 -9.83 -2.88
CA SER A 23 -5.32 -10.84 -3.29
C SER A 23 -3.92 -10.62 -2.69
N ASP A 24 -3.56 -9.38 -2.34
CA ASP A 24 -2.23 -9.02 -1.85
C ASP A 24 -1.98 -9.46 -0.40
N ARG A 25 -3.02 -9.98 0.25
CA ARG A 25 -3.03 -10.36 1.67
C ARG A 25 -1.83 -11.18 2.09
N ARG A 26 -1.47 -12.21 1.32
CA ARG A 26 -0.38 -13.13 1.70
C ARG A 26 0.96 -12.43 1.69
N GLU A 27 1.25 -11.67 0.64
CA GLU A 27 2.51 -10.95 0.48
C GLU A 27 2.67 -9.82 1.50
N VAL A 28 1.63 -9.01 1.71
CA VAL A 28 1.69 -7.89 2.67
C VAL A 28 1.89 -8.40 4.10
N ILE A 29 1.21 -9.49 4.49
CA ILE A 29 1.41 -10.09 5.81
C ILE A 29 2.83 -10.64 5.93
N ALA A 30 3.36 -11.31 4.92
CA ALA A 30 4.73 -11.82 4.95
C ALA A 30 5.75 -10.67 5.10
N LEU A 31 5.62 -9.63 4.26
CA LEU A 31 6.47 -8.44 4.28
C LEU A 31 6.50 -7.75 5.66
N THR A 32 5.33 -7.59 6.27
CA THR A 32 5.19 -6.89 7.56
C THR A 32 5.64 -7.75 8.74
N ASN A 33 5.47 -9.07 8.68
CA ASN A 33 5.99 -9.97 9.71
C ASN A 33 7.52 -10.02 9.72
N VAL A 34 8.17 -10.07 8.55
CA VAL A 34 9.65 -10.07 8.44
C VAL A 34 10.25 -8.80 9.06
N SER A 35 9.48 -7.72 9.13
CA SER A 35 9.97 -6.38 9.52
C SER A 35 9.31 -5.84 10.77
N ALA A 36 8.64 -6.71 11.53
CA ALA A 36 7.86 -6.31 12.69
C ALA A 36 8.71 -5.53 13.71
N GLU A 37 9.95 -5.96 13.96
CA GLU A 37 10.87 -5.27 14.87
C GLU A 37 11.28 -3.89 14.36
N LEU A 38 11.58 -3.75 13.07
CA LEU A 38 11.91 -2.46 12.45
C LEU A 38 10.73 -1.47 12.53
N HIS A 39 9.51 -1.99 12.38
CA HIS A 39 8.29 -1.19 12.36
C HIS A 39 7.88 -0.69 13.74
N GLN A 40 8.36 -1.31 14.82
CA GLN A 40 8.12 -0.85 16.18
C GLN A 40 9.08 0.29 16.58
N PRO A 41 8.62 1.28 17.37
CA PRO A 41 7.25 1.54 17.83
C PRO A 41 6.43 2.42 16.86
N TRP A 42 6.97 2.71 15.68
CA TRP A 42 6.51 3.80 14.82
C TRP A 42 5.18 3.53 14.13
N ILE A 43 4.93 2.29 13.73
CA ILE A 43 3.73 1.91 12.98
C ILE A 43 3.20 0.54 13.42
N SER A 44 1.91 0.30 13.17
CA SER A 44 1.24 -0.98 13.42
C SER A 44 0.66 -1.54 12.12
N PRO A 45 1.50 -2.15 11.26
CA PRO A 45 1.05 -2.70 9.98
C PRO A 45 0.21 -3.98 10.17
N PRO A 46 -0.51 -4.44 9.14
CA PRO A 46 -1.33 -5.65 9.22
C PRO A 46 -0.47 -6.93 9.29
N LEU A 47 -0.28 -7.45 10.50
CA LEU A 47 0.51 -8.67 10.77
C LEU A 47 -0.28 -9.98 10.61
N THR A 48 -1.62 -9.92 10.49
CA THR A 48 -2.50 -11.10 10.51
C THR A 48 -3.62 -10.98 9.48
N LEU A 49 -4.29 -12.09 9.16
CA LEU A 49 -5.44 -12.09 8.25
C LEU A 49 -6.55 -11.14 8.72
N GLN A 50 -6.80 -11.08 10.03
CA GLN A 50 -7.83 -10.23 10.60
C GLN A 50 -7.45 -8.75 10.52
N THR A 51 -6.21 -8.41 10.87
CA THR A 51 -5.73 -7.02 10.78
C THR A 51 -5.62 -6.54 9.34
N PHE A 52 -5.25 -7.41 8.40
CA PHE A 52 -5.30 -7.10 6.96
C PHE A 52 -6.72 -6.81 6.47
N LYS A 53 -7.73 -7.59 6.88
CA LYS A 53 -9.13 -7.31 6.52
C LYS A 53 -9.61 -5.96 7.06
N VAL A 54 -9.22 -5.61 8.29
CA VAL A 54 -9.53 -4.29 8.88
C VAL A 54 -8.87 -3.18 8.06
N TYR A 55 -7.58 -3.34 7.76
CA TYR A 55 -6.81 -2.42 6.94
C TYR A 55 -7.44 -2.22 5.54
N LEU A 56 -7.76 -3.30 4.83
CA LEU A 56 -8.37 -3.22 3.49
C LEU A 56 -9.73 -2.51 3.52
N ARG A 57 -10.58 -2.78 4.53
CA ARG A 57 -11.85 -2.04 4.69
C ARG A 57 -11.64 -0.54 4.91
N ARG A 58 -10.56 -0.15 5.60
CA ARG A 58 -10.20 1.25 5.79
C ARG A 58 -9.77 1.89 4.46
N CYS A 59 -8.99 1.20 3.64
CA CYS A 59 -8.59 1.67 2.31
C CYS A 59 -9.76 1.83 1.32
N HIS A 60 -10.95 1.32 1.64
CA HIS A 60 -12.15 1.52 0.84
C HIS A 60 -13.02 2.71 1.31
N GLN A 61 -12.58 3.45 2.33
CA GLN A 61 -13.24 4.69 2.75
C GLN A 61 -12.82 5.84 1.84
N ASP A 62 -13.69 6.84 1.65
CA ASP A 62 -13.47 7.94 0.70
C ASP A 62 -12.28 8.87 1.05
N ASP A 63 -11.79 8.79 2.29
CA ASP A 63 -10.70 9.58 2.84
C ASP A 63 -9.39 8.79 3.04
N HIS A 64 -9.30 7.56 2.52
CA HIS A 64 -8.14 6.68 2.64
C HIS A 64 -7.81 6.00 1.32
N GLU A 65 -6.52 5.89 1.00
CA GLU A 65 -6.04 5.10 -0.13
C GLU A 65 -4.87 4.21 0.33
N GLY A 66 -5.01 2.90 0.10
CA GLY A 66 -3.94 1.92 0.32
C GLY A 66 -3.27 1.57 -1.00
N LEU A 67 -1.95 1.74 -1.06
CA LEU A 67 -1.14 1.48 -2.24
C LEU A 67 -0.02 0.52 -1.89
N VAL A 68 0.37 -0.32 -2.86
CA VAL A 68 1.51 -1.22 -2.75
C VAL A 68 2.59 -0.80 -3.75
N VAL A 69 3.85 -0.95 -3.35
CA VAL A 69 5.03 -0.76 -4.19
C VAL A 69 5.48 -2.13 -4.66
N CYS A 70 5.47 -2.36 -5.96
CA CYS A 70 5.81 -3.63 -6.59
C CYS A 70 7.09 -3.51 -7.42
N LEU A 71 7.94 -4.54 -7.42
CA LEU A 71 9.10 -4.61 -8.32
C LEU A 71 8.64 -4.76 -9.77
N GLY A 72 9.26 -4.05 -10.72
CA GLY A 72 8.86 -4.12 -12.12
C GLY A 72 9.14 -5.46 -12.80
N GLY A 73 10.11 -6.22 -12.29
CA GLY A 73 10.49 -7.53 -12.84
C GLY A 73 9.71 -8.70 -12.24
N SER A 74 9.71 -8.84 -10.91
CA SER A 74 9.07 -9.96 -10.19
C SER A 74 7.63 -9.70 -9.75
N GLU A 75 7.16 -8.45 -9.85
CA GLU A 75 5.87 -7.97 -9.33
C GLU A 75 5.68 -8.09 -7.81
N GLU A 76 6.68 -8.60 -7.09
CA GLU A 76 6.67 -8.75 -5.63
C GLU A 76 6.41 -7.41 -4.95
N ILE A 77 5.53 -7.44 -3.95
CA ILE A 77 5.29 -6.28 -3.09
C ILE A 77 6.50 -6.10 -2.17
N VAL A 78 7.14 -4.94 -2.27
CA VAL A 78 8.32 -4.54 -1.46
C VAL A 78 8.01 -3.39 -0.51
N GLY A 79 6.82 -2.81 -0.58
CA GLY A 79 6.42 -1.77 0.35
C GLY A 79 4.95 -1.40 0.24
N VAL A 80 4.52 -0.56 1.18
CA VAL A 80 3.15 -0.06 1.28
C VAL A 80 3.18 1.45 1.47
N ILE A 81 2.25 2.13 0.83
CA ILE A 81 2.02 3.57 0.98
C ILE A 81 0.55 3.74 1.38
N ASN A 82 0.31 4.58 2.39
CA ASN A 82 -1.01 4.95 2.87
C ASN A 82 -1.19 6.45 2.73
N ILE A 83 -2.24 6.84 2.01
CA ILE A 83 -2.74 8.21 2.03
C ILE A 83 -3.94 8.22 2.97
N ASN A 84 -3.86 8.96 4.07
CA ASN A 84 -4.88 9.03 5.10
C ASN A 84 -5.45 10.44 5.20
N ASN A 85 -6.67 10.55 5.74
CA ASN A 85 -7.31 11.83 6.05
C ASN A 85 -7.36 12.76 4.82
N ILE A 86 -7.75 12.22 3.66
CA ILE A 86 -7.84 12.99 2.42
C ILE A 86 -8.95 14.04 2.56
N VAL A 87 -8.56 15.32 2.56
CA VAL A 87 -9.45 16.48 2.56
C VAL A 87 -9.67 16.92 1.11
N ARG A 88 -10.90 16.77 0.60
CA ARG A 88 -11.25 17.13 -0.79
C ARG A 88 -11.86 18.54 -0.93
N GLY A 89 -12.06 19.24 0.18
CA GLY A 89 -12.49 20.64 0.21
C GLY A 89 -11.34 21.60 -0.10
N SER A 90 -11.48 22.87 0.26
CA SER A 90 -10.58 23.95 -0.16
C SER A 90 -9.10 23.76 0.22
N PHE A 91 -8.80 22.97 1.26
CA PHE A 91 -7.43 22.75 1.72
C PHE A 91 -6.68 21.65 0.94
N LEU A 92 -7.39 20.77 0.22
CA LEU A 92 -6.82 19.75 -0.69
C LEU A 92 -5.57 19.02 -0.15
N SER A 93 -5.66 18.50 1.07
CA SER A 93 -4.53 17.92 1.80
C SER A 93 -4.74 16.44 2.11
N ALA A 94 -3.66 15.74 2.45
CA ALA A 94 -3.71 14.42 3.05
C ALA A 94 -2.43 14.15 3.85
N SER A 95 -2.48 13.15 4.72
CA SER A 95 -1.31 12.63 5.44
C SER A 95 -0.76 11.41 4.72
N LEU A 96 0.56 11.35 4.54
CA LEU A 96 1.23 10.21 3.89
C LEU A 96 1.99 9.38 4.93
N GLY A 97 1.81 8.07 4.90
CA GLY A 97 2.64 7.10 5.61
C GLY A 97 3.18 6.05 4.65
N TYR A 98 4.40 5.57 4.86
CA TYR A 98 4.99 4.53 4.02
C TYR A 98 5.90 3.61 4.85
N TYR A 99 6.03 2.36 4.40
CA TYR A 99 6.96 1.41 4.99
C TYR A 99 7.37 0.33 3.97
N SER A 100 8.52 -0.29 4.23
CA SER A 100 9.13 -1.38 3.46
C SER A 100 9.59 -2.48 4.43
N SER A 101 9.98 -3.64 3.90
CA SER A 101 10.66 -4.64 4.71
C SER A 101 12.16 -4.45 4.85
N VAL A 102 12.71 -5.06 5.90
CA VAL A 102 14.14 -5.43 5.98
C VAL A 102 14.44 -6.51 4.95
N LYS A 103 15.69 -6.54 4.48
CA LYS A 103 16.16 -7.45 3.43
C LYS A 103 16.79 -8.70 4.03
#